data_AF-A0A093Y7A0-F1
#
_entry.id   AF-A0A093Y7A0-F1
#
_cell.length_a   1.000
_cell.length_b   1.000
_cell.length_c   1.000
_cell.angle_alpha   90.00
_cell.angle_beta   90.00
_cell.angle_gamma   90.00
#
_symmetry.space_group_name_H-M   'P 1'
#
loop_
_entity.id
_entity.type
_entity.pdbx_description
1 polymer ?
#
loop_
_entity_poly.entity_id
_entity_poly.type
_entity_poly.pdbx_seq_one_letter_code
_entity_poly.pdbx_strand_id
1 'polypeptide(L)'
;VFDCPVYLSSDDRVWLVEPEPRPNNLIRRFIEGDGAEYSIPNRDGEDIGVKAIKVGGHFPGSLVLLHDSRLLVADTLMPTPAGLGDWGDRERPKGMNSFAFMWSYPNMIPLPPPTLASMWRVLGRYSFTAVHGGFPGLDIESKDVKKRVWESMGIQVGAERGGDGGELFAEEFGLMFPQ
;
A
#
# COMPACT_ATOMS: atom_id res chain seq x y z
N VAL A 1 -1.71 -17.12 -25.94
CA VAL A 1 -1.35 -15.92 -25.14
C VAL A 1 -2.46 -14.89 -25.30
N PHE A 2 -2.93 -14.26 -24.22
CA PHE A 2 -3.97 -13.23 -24.25
C PHE A 2 -3.38 -11.86 -24.62
N ASP A 3 -4.19 -10.96 -25.18
CA ASP A 3 -3.79 -9.57 -25.47
C ASP A 3 -4.16 -8.67 -24.29
N CYS A 4 -3.73 -9.08 -23.10
CA CYS A 4 -4.04 -8.41 -21.84
C CYS A 4 -2.82 -7.61 -21.38
N PRO A 5 -2.93 -6.27 -21.22
CA PRO A 5 -1.84 -5.48 -20.68
C PRO A 5 -1.47 -5.92 -19.26
N VAL A 6 -0.17 -5.94 -18.97
CA VAL A 6 0.37 -6.27 -17.64
C VAL A 6 1.09 -5.03 -17.12
N TYR A 7 0.51 -4.38 -16.11
CA TYR A 7 1.08 -3.19 -15.48
C TYR A 7 2.05 -3.58 -14.37
N LEU A 8 3.26 -3.06 -14.40
CA LEU A 8 4.36 -3.41 -13.49
C LEU A 8 5.09 -2.14 -13.05
N SER A 9 5.75 -2.17 -11.89
CA SER A 9 6.75 -1.15 -11.58
C SER A 9 7.98 -1.34 -12.45
N SER A 10 8.64 -0.24 -12.84
CA SER A 10 9.93 -0.29 -13.52
C SER A 10 11.03 -0.95 -12.69
N ASP A 11 10.96 -0.88 -11.36
CA ASP A 11 11.95 -1.52 -10.47
C ASP A 11 11.91 -3.04 -10.54
N ASP A 12 10.78 -3.62 -10.95
CA ASP A 12 10.62 -5.06 -11.02
C ASP A 12 11.19 -5.66 -12.32
N ARG A 13 11.71 -4.82 -13.24
CA ARG A 13 12.36 -5.30 -14.47
C ARG A 13 13.46 -6.32 -14.20
N VAL A 14 14.20 -6.15 -13.11
CA VAL A 14 15.30 -7.05 -12.72
C VAL A 14 14.83 -8.45 -12.30
N TRP A 15 13.55 -8.59 -11.94
CA TRP A 15 12.94 -9.85 -11.52
C TRP A 15 12.24 -10.60 -12.66
N LEU A 16 12.15 -10.01 -13.85
CA LEU A 16 11.54 -10.65 -15.01
C LEU A 16 12.42 -11.80 -15.51
N VAL A 17 11.89 -13.02 -15.43
CA VAL A 17 12.58 -14.24 -15.86
C VAL A 17 12.45 -14.53 -17.36
N GLU A 18 11.51 -13.87 -18.03
CA GLU A 18 11.25 -14.03 -19.46
C GLU A 18 11.30 -12.69 -20.18
N PRO A 19 11.79 -12.65 -21.43
CA PRO A 19 11.69 -11.46 -22.27
C PRO A 19 10.22 -11.09 -22.52
N GLU A 20 9.99 -9.94 -23.14
CA GLU A 20 8.65 -9.53 -23.56
C GLU A 20 8.01 -10.63 -24.43
N PRO A 21 6.88 -11.22 -24.02
CA PRO A 21 6.26 -12.34 -24.74
C PRO A 21 5.72 -11.94 -26.11
N ARG A 22 5.53 -10.63 -26.38
CA ARG A 22 5.08 -10.11 -27.67
C ARG A 22 5.96 -8.95 -28.15
N PRO A 23 7.08 -9.23 -28.84
CA PRO A 23 8.02 -8.18 -29.28
C PRO A 23 7.40 -7.18 -30.28
N ASN A 24 6.40 -7.60 -31.04
CA ASN A 24 5.70 -6.74 -32.02
C ASN A 24 4.44 -6.07 -31.46
N ASN A 25 4.03 -6.39 -30.23
CA ASN A 25 2.86 -5.81 -29.56
C ASN A 25 3.06 -5.90 -28.04
N LEU A 26 3.86 -4.98 -27.49
CA LEU A 26 4.28 -5.02 -26.09
C LEU A 26 3.06 -5.02 -25.16
N ILE A 27 2.93 -6.05 -24.32
CA ILE A 27 1.84 -6.13 -23.34
C ILE A 27 2.26 -5.62 -21.96
N ARG A 28 3.56 -5.65 -21.62
CA ARG A 28 4.04 -5.11 -20.36
C ARG A 28 4.09 -3.59 -20.40
N ARG A 29 3.50 -2.94 -19.41
CA ARG A 29 3.47 -1.48 -19.23
C ARG A 29 4.16 -1.16 -17.91
N PHE A 30 5.26 -0.41 -17.98
CA PHE A 30 6.05 -0.06 -16.81
C PHE A 30 5.66 1.31 -16.28
N ILE A 31 5.40 1.36 -14.97
CA ILE A 31 5.12 2.58 -14.21
C ILE A 31 6.46 3.05 -13.66
N GLU A 32 6.90 4.23 -14.12
CA GLU A 32 8.23 4.79 -13.86
C GLU A 32 8.14 6.00 -12.92
N GLY A 33 9.14 6.13 -12.04
CA GLY A 33 9.24 7.22 -11.07
C GLY A 33 8.62 6.90 -9.71
N ASP A 34 9.17 7.49 -8.65
CA ASP A 34 8.74 7.20 -7.28
C ASP A 34 7.43 7.91 -6.93
N GLY A 35 6.50 7.19 -6.32
CA GLY A 35 5.17 7.73 -6.03
C GLY A 35 4.34 8.04 -7.27
N ALA A 36 4.71 7.47 -8.43
CA ALA A 36 3.97 7.60 -9.68
C ALA A 36 2.65 6.83 -9.62
N GLU A 37 1.67 7.33 -10.38
CA GLU A 37 0.39 6.66 -10.60
C GLU A 37 0.15 6.45 -12.10
N TYR A 38 -0.66 5.45 -12.43
CA TYR A 38 -1.13 5.20 -13.77
C TYR A 38 -2.62 4.85 -13.75
N SER A 39 -3.43 5.59 -14.50
CA SER A 39 -4.85 5.29 -14.69
C SER A 39 -5.00 4.16 -15.70
N ILE A 40 -5.51 3.00 -15.27
CA ILE A 40 -5.71 1.83 -16.11
C ILE A 40 -7.04 1.97 -16.87
N PRO A 41 -7.03 2.06 -18.20
CA PRO A 41 -8.25 2.14 -18.98
C PRO A 41 -8.91 0.76 -19.15
N ASN A 42 -10.17 0.76 -19.58
CA ASN A 42 -10.79 -0.46 -20.11
C ASN A 42 -10.22 -0.82 -21.50
N ARG A 43 -10.78 -1.86 -22.11
CA ARG A 43 -10.37 -2.35 -23.44
C ARG A 43 -10.52 -1.31 -24.55
N ASP A 44 -11.49 -0.41 -24.43
CA ASP A 44 -11.80 0.60 -25.43
C ASP A 44 -11.02 1.92 -25.18
N GLY A 45 -10.17 1.95 -24.14
CA GLY A 45 -9.35 3.11 -23.80
C GLY A 45 -10.03 4.11 -22.87
N GLU A 46 -11.18 3.77 -22.31
CA GLU A 46 -11.95 4.67 -21.43
C GLU A 46 -11.43 4.60 -19.98
N ASP A 47 -11.44 5.75 -19.30
CA ASP A 47 -11.13 5.82 -17.88
C ASP A 47 -12.25 5.16 -17.06
N ILE A 48 -11.90 4.10 -16.34
CA ILE A 48 -12.79 3.35 -15.45
C ILE A 48 -12.48 3.58 -13.98
N GLY A 49 -11.69 4.60 -13.65
CA GLY A 49 -11.39 4.98 -12.27
C GLY A 49 -10.44 4.01 -11.54
N VAL A 50 -9.73 3.15 -12.27
CA VAL A 50 -8.72 2.23 -11.72
C VAL A 50 -7.35 2.90 -11.78
N LYS A 51 -6.66 3.01 -10.64
CA LYS A 51 -5.30 3.57 -10.56
C LYS A 51 -4.33 2.55 -9.99
N ALA A 52 -3.25 2.27 -10.70
CA ALA A 52 -2.06 1.61 -10.14
C ALA A 52 -1.13 2.68 -9.57
N ILE A 53 -0.74 2.53 -8.31
CA ILE A 53 0.05 3.52 -7.57
C ILE A 53 1.31 2.85 -7.04
N LYS A 54 2.47 3.38 -7.41
CA LYS A 54 3.77 2.91 -6.92
C LYS A 54 4.06 3.51 -5.55
N VAL A 55 3.71 2.75 -4.51
CA VAL A 55 3.89 3.15 -3.11
C VAL A 55 5.32 2.90 -2.64
N GLY A 56 5.98 1.87 -3.19
CA GLY A 56 7.23 1.37 -2.64
C GLY A 56 7.03 0.74 -1.25
N GLY A 57 8.08 0.63 -0.46
CA GLY A 57 8.01 0.07 0.89
C GLY A 57 8.52 -1.35 0.97
N HIS A 58 7.61 -2.34 0.95
CA HIS A 58 7.94 -3.77 1.04
C HIS A 58 9.04 -4.12 0.02
N PHE A 59 8.85 -3.68 -1.22
CA PHE A 59 9.90 -3.53 -2.23
C PHE A 59 9.82 -2.14 -2.88
N PRO A 60 10.91 -1.65 -3.52
CA PRO A 60 10.85 -0.42 -4.32
C PRO A 60 9.75 -0.45 -5.38
N GLY A 61 9.48 -1.63 -5.95
CA GLY A 61 8.45 -1.86 -6.96
C GLY A 61 7.03 -2.04 -6.45
N SER A 62 6.78 -2.04 -5.14
CA SER A 62 5.45 -2.30 -4.56
C SER A 62 4.36 -1.37 -5.14
N LEU A 63 3.38 -1.99 -5.79
CA LEU A 63 2.20 -1.36 -6.36
C LEU A 63 0.98 -1.65 -5.49
N VAL A 64 0.09 -0.67 -5.39
CA VAL A 64 -1.28 -0.85 -4.90
C VAL A 64 -2.26 -0.44 -5.99
N LEU A 65 -3.45 -1.04 -6.00
CA LEU A 65 -4.53 -0.68 -6.91
C LEU A 65 -5.61 0.07 -6.14
N LEU A 66 -6.03 1.22 -6.64
CA LEU A 66 -7.17 1.97 -6.12
C LEU A 66 -8.31 1.93 -7.15
N HIS A 67 -9.49 1.49 -6.73
CA HIS A 67 -10.71 1.53 -7.52
C HIS A 67 -11.91 1.64 -6.60
N ASP A 68 -12.86 2.53 -6.88
CA ASP A 68 -14.10 2.68 -6.09
C ASP A 68 -13.85 2.80 -4.56
N SER A 69 -12.87 3.64 -4.17
CA SER A 69 -12.43 3.81 -2.77
C SER A 69 -11.91 2.55 -2.07
N ARG A 70 -11.60 1.49 -2.82
CA ARG A 70 -11.01 0.23 -2.34
C ARG A 70 -9.55 0.16 -2.74
N LEU A 71 -8.67 -0.03 -1.77
CA LEU A 71 -7.23 -0.15 -1.97
C LEU A 71 -6.81 -1.62 -1.90
N LEU A 72 -6.35 -2.20 -3.01
CA LEU A 72 -5.81 -3.56 -3.07
C LEU A 72 -4.29 -3.47 -2.87
N VAL A 73 -3.78 -4.12 -1.84
CA VAL A 73 -2.44 -3.81 -1.32
C VAL A 73 -1.41 -4.92 -1.44
N ALA A 74 -1.85 -6.14 -1.77
CA ALA A 74 -1.00 -7.33 -1.77
C ALA A 74 -0.19 -7.45 -0.46
N ASP A 75 1.14 -7.42 -0.53
CA ASP A 75 2.09 -7.45 0.59
C ASP A 75 2.62 -6.06 0.99
N THR A 76 2.27 -5.00 0.26
CA THR A 76 2.74 -3.62 0.48
C THR A 76 2.42 -3.13 1.90
N LEU A 77 1.22 -3.45 2.39
CA LEU A 77 0.80 -3.29 3.78
C LEU A 77 -0.05 -4.49 4.18
N MET A 78 0.31 -5.16 5.27
CA MET A 78 -0.35 -6.40 5.68
C MET A 78 -1.39 -6.12 6.77
N PRO A 79 -2.69 -6.36 6.52
CA PRO A 79 -3.71 -6.36 7.57
C PRO A 79 -3.33 -7.35 8.67
N THR A 80 -3.44 -6.93 9.94
CA THR A 80 -3.17 -7.79 11.09
C THR A 80 -4.46 -8.41 11.60
N PRO A 81 -4.39 -9.54 12.34
CA PRO A 81 -5.58 -10.10 13.01
C PRO A 81 -6.30 -9.08 13.91
N ALA A 82 -5.56 -8.17 14.56
CA ALA A 82 -6.13 -7.10 15.38
C ALA A 82 -6.88 -6.03 14.56
N GLY A 83 -6.49 -5.84 13.29
CA GLY A 83 -7.16 -4.93 12.35
C GLY A 83 -8.51 -5.44 11.84
N LEU A 84 -8.68 -6.77 11.78
CA LEU A 84 -9.88 -7.43 11.25
C LEU A 84 -11.04 -7.52 12.25
N GLY A 85 -10.78 -7.29 13.54
CA GLY A 85 -11.81 -7.38 14.57
C GLY A 85 -12.98 -6.43 14.30
N ASP A 86 -14.20 -6.96 14.31
CA ASP A 86 -15.40 -6.15 14.45
C ASP A 86 -15.53 -5.74 15.92
N TRP A 87 -15.25 -4.47 16.20
CA TRP A 87 -15.30 -3.91 17.53
C TRP A 87 -16.72 -3.44 17.91
N GLY A 88 -17.67 -3.45 16.98
CA GLY A 88 -19.05 -3.01 17.19
C GLY A 88 -19.11 -1.61 17.82
N ASP A 89 -19.87 -1.49 18.91
CA ASP A 89 -19.98 -0.24 19.70
C ASP A 89 -18.75 0.04 20.57
N ARG A 90 -17.80 -0.89 20.67
CA ARG A 90 -16.57 -0.69 21.44
C ARG A 90 -15.53 -0.02 20.57
N GLU A 91 -14.79 0.91 21.16
CA GLU A 91 -13.62 1.46 20.49
C GLU A 91 -12.51 0.41 20.41
N ARG A 92 -11.80 0.40 19.29
CA ARG A 92 -10.59 -0.40 19.10
C ARG A 92 -9.56 -0.03 20.19
N PRO A 93 -8.93 -0.99 20.87
CA PRO A 93 -7.94 -0.68 21.90
C PRO A 93 -6.80 0.18 21.35
N LYS A 94 -6.42 1.21 22.13
CA LYS A 94 -5.27 2.06 21.81
C LYS A 94 -3.98 1.24 21.75
N GLY A 95 -3.09 1.59 20.83
CA GLY A 95 -1.79 0.91 20.68
C GLY A 95 -1.82 -0.42 19.93
N MET A 96 -2.98 -0.93 19.52
CA MET A 96 -3.02 -2.07 18.58
C MET A 96 -2.80 -1.56 17.15
N ASN A 97 -2.02 -2.26 16.34
CA ASN A 97 -1.88 -1.94 14.92
C ASN A 97 -2.97 -2.68 14.12
N SER A 98 -3.49 -2.03 13.08
CA SER A 98 -4.36 -2.69 12.08
C SER A 98 -3.58 -3.20 10.89
N PHE A 99 -2.38 -2.64 10.66
CA PHE A 99 -1.48 -3.02 9.58
C PHE A 99 -0.06 -3.22 10.12
N ALA A 100 0.68 -4.11 9.46
CA ALA A 100 2.12 -4.27 9.64
C ALA A 100 2.84 -3.91 8.34
N PHE A 101 4.05 -3.37 8.46
CA PHE A 101 4.85 -2.90 7.34
C PHE A 101 6.24 -3.52 7.44
N MET A 102 6.52 -4.54 6.64
CA MET A 102 7.74 -5.34 6.78
C MET A 102 8.55 -5.35 5.50
N TRP A 103 9.88 -5.37 5.63
CA TRP A 103 10.75 -5.77 4.52
C TRP A 103 10.68 -7.29 4.30
N SER A 104 10.57 -8.05 5.39
CA SER A 104 10.41 -9.51 5.34
C SER A 104 9.40 -9.98 6.36
N TYR A 105 8.21 -10.34 5.91
CA TYR A 105 7.17 -10.93 6.76
C TYR A 105 7.60 -12.26 7.40
N PRO A 106 8.22 -13.22 6.69
CA PRO A 106 8.63 -14.49 7.29
C PRO A 106 9.65 -14.35 8.43
N ASN A 107 10.51 -13.32 8.36
CA ASN A 107 11.56 -13.08 9.35
C ASN A 107 11.20 -11.96 10.34
N MET A 108 9.99 -11.40 10.26
CA MET A 108 9.53 -10.30 11.12
C MET A 108 10.45 -9.08 11.10
N ILE A 109 11.02 -8.74 9.92
CA ILE A 109 11.90 -7.58 9.76
C ILE A 109 11.07 -6.37 9.35
N PRO A 110 10.91 -5.35 10.22
CA PRO A 110 10.10 -4.17 9.93
C PRO A 110 10.76 -3.28 8.87
N LEU A 111 9.94 -2.50 8.17
CA LEU A 111 10.44 -1.36 7.38
C LEU A 111 10.86 -0.23 8.31
N PRO A 112 11.98 0.46 8.00
CA PRO A 112 12.46 1.56 8.83
C PRO A 112 11.59 2.83 8.68
N PRO A 113 11.65 3.78 9.63
CA PRO A 113 10.76 4.94 9.67
C PRO A 113 10.82 5.83 8.42
N PRO A 114 11.99 6.11 7.81
CA PRO A 114 12.06 6.86 6.56
C PRO A 114 11.29 6.21 5.41
N THR A 115 11.26 4.87 5.35
CA THR A 115 10.50 4.14 4.35
C THR A 115 9.00 4.29 4.57
N LEU A 116 8.53 4.16 5.82
CA LEU A 116 7.12 4.40 6.17
C LEU A 116 6.69 5.83 5.84
N ALA A 117 7.55 6.81 6.11
CA ALA A 117 7.29 8.21 5.77
C ALA A 117 7.13 8.40 4.25
N SER A 118 7.99 7.78 3.44
CA SER A 118 7.88 7.81 1.98
C SER A 118 6.61 7.14 1.48
N MET A 119 6.22 6.00 2.04
CA MET A 119 4.95 5.35 1.73
C MET A 119 3.77 6.27 2.05
N TRP A 120 3.77 6.92 3.22
CA TRP A 120 2.70 7.84 3.60
C TRP A 120 2.60 9.06 2.69
N ARG A 121 3.73 9.63 2.24
CA ARG A 121 3.73 10.74 1.26
C ARG A 121 3.02 10.37 -0.04
N VAL A 122 2.92 9.10 -0.38
CA VAL A 122 2.14 8.60 -1.52
C VAL A 122 0.70 8.33 -1.11
N LEU A 123 0.48 7.45 -0.13
CA LEU A 123 -0.85 7.00 0.31
C LEU A 123 -1.73 8.15 0.80
N GLY A 124 -1.15 9.16 1.45
CA GLY A 124 -1.84 10.32 1.99
C GLY A 124 -2.61 11.13 0.93
N ARG A 125 -2.20 11.06 -0.34
CA ARG A 125 -2.82 11.76 -1.47
C ARG A 125 -4.19 11.18 -1.89
N TYR A 126 -4.49 9.95 -1.48
CA TYR A 126 -5.65 9.20 -1.97
C TYR A 126 -6.68 8.98 -0.87
N SER A 127 -7.95 8.98 -1.24
CA SER A 127 -9.05 8.63 -0.33
C SER A 127 -9.49 7.19 -0.59
N PHE A 128 -9.60 6.41 0.49
CA PHE A 128 -10.05 5.02 0.45
C PHE A 128 -10.76 4.68 1.77
N THR A 129 -11.79 3.85 1.67
CA THR A 129 -12.64 3.38 2.77
C THR A 129 -12.58 1.87 2.95
N ALA A 130 -11.75 1.20 2.16
CA ALA A 130 -11.45 -0.21 2.31
C ALA A 130 -10.01 -0.51 1.92
N VAL A 131 -9.41 -1.49 2.60
CA VAL A 131 -8.15 -2.10 2.22
C VAL A 131 -8.36 -3.60 2.05
N HIS A 132 -7.98 -4.14 0.90
CA HIS A 132 -8.04 -5.56 0.57
C HIS A 132 -6.64 -6.15 0.51
N GLY A 133 -6.34 -7.06 1.45
CA GLY A 133 -5.04 -7.70 1.60
C GLY A 133 -4.74 -8.75 0.52
N GLY A 134 -3.50 -9.26 0.52
CA GLY A 134 -3.07 -10.30 -0.42
C GLY A 134 -3.64 -11.71 -0.17
N PHE A 135 -4.35 -11.93 0.94
CA PHE A 135 -4.89 -13.24 1.32
C PHE A 135 -6.38 -13.17 1.70
N PRO A 136 -7.15 -14.26 1.48
CA PRO A 136 -8.56 -14.31 1.87
C PRO A 136 -8.77 -14.00 3.36
N GLY A 137 -9.78 -13.19 3.65
CA GLY A 137 -10.13 -12.80 5.02
C GLY A 137 -9.28 -11.66 5.59
N LEU A 138 -8.41 -11.05 4.79
CA LEU A 138 -7.62 -9.86 5.18
C LEU A 138 -8.24 -8.55 4.67
N ASP A 139 -9.55 -8.47 4.57
CA ASP A 139 -10.24 -7.26 4.12
C ASP A 139 -10.64 -6.41 5.32
N ILE A 140 -10.31 -5.12 5.30
CA ILE A 140 -10.75 -4.14 6.29
C ILE A 140 -11.58 -3.08 5.57
N GLU A 141 -12.90 -3.19 5.69
CA GLU A 141 -13.86 -2.21 5.14
C GLU A 141 -14.35 -1.29 6.27
N SER A 142 -13.80 -0.08 6.33
CA SER A 142 -14.20 0.92 7.32
C SER A 142 -13.86 2.33 6.87
N LYS A 143 -14.73 3.30 7.19
CA LYS A 143 -14.53 4.72 6.86
C LYS A 143 -13.25 5.30 7.49
N ASP A 144 -12.78 4.73 8.60
CA ASP A 144 -11.55 5.14 9.29
C ASP A 144 -10.30 4.37 8.84
N VAL A 145 -10.37 3.49 7.83
CA VAL A 145 -9.24 2.60 7.48
C VAL A 145 -7.97 3.37 7.12
N LYS A 146 -8.07 4.54 6.46
CA LYS A 146 -6.93 5.41 6.16
C LYS A 146 -6.27 5.94 7.44
N LYS A 147 -7.08 6.30 8.44
CA LYS A 147 -6.59 6.67 9.78
C LYS A 147 -5.90 5.49 10.45
N ARG A 148 -6.43 4.27 10.32
CA ARG A 148 -5.80 3.05 10.85
C ARG A 148 -4.45 2.73 10.21
N VAL A 149 -4.27 2.99 8.91
CA VAL A 149 -2.96 2.90 8.23
C VAL A 149 -1.96 3.86 8.89
N TRP A 150 -2.35 5.13 9.04
CA TRP A 150 -1.53 6.16 9.69
C TRP A 150 -1.15 5.79 11.13
N GLU A 151 -2.13 5.41 11.95
CA GLU A 151 -1.90 5.01 13.35
C GLU A 151 -0.96 3.81 13.44
N SER A 152 -1.10 2.84 12.54
CA SER A 152 -0.24 1.65 12.50
C SER A 152 1.21 2.00 12.16
N MET A 153 1.45 2.95 11.25
CA MET A 153 2.78 3.47 10.96
C MET A 153 3.39 4.14 12.20
N GLY A 154 2.61 5.00 12.88
CA GLY A 154 3.05 5.67 14.10
C GLY A 154 3.37 4.70 15.25
N ILE A 155 2.58 3.64 15.42
CA ILE A 155 2.85 2.58 16.40
C ILE A 155 4.18 1.88 16.10
N GLN A 156 4.43 1.52 14.84
CA GLN A 156 5.68 0.85 14.45
C GLN A 156 6.90 1.76 14.68
N VAL A 157 6.83 3.02 14.22
CA VAL A 157 7.90 4.01 14.43
C VAL A 157 8.14 4.29 15.91
N GLY A 158 7.08 4.37 16.71
CA GLY A 158 7.17 4.56 18.16
C GLY A 158 7.82 3.37 18.87
N ALA A 159 7.47 2.15 18.48
CA ALA A 159 8.06 0.94 19.04
C ALA A 159 9.56 0.82 18.78
N GLU A 160 10.03 1.27 17.61
CA GLU A 160 11.47 1.34 17.30
C GLU A 160 12.22 2.37 18.14
N ARG A 161 11.51 3.33 18.75
CA ARG A 161 12.09 4.47 19.49
C ARG A 161 11.79 4.46 20.99
N GLY A 162 11.00 3.49 21.46
CA GLY A 162 10.63 3.37 22.87
C GLY A 162 9.56 4.36 23.36
N GLY A 163 8.65 4.85 22.49
CA GLY A 163 7.61 5.84 22.86
C GLY A 163 6.32 5.82 22.03
N ASP A 164 5.42 6.76 22.32
CA ASP A 164 4.12 7.02 21.69
C ASP A 164 4.27 7.73 20.33
N GLY A 165 4.57 6.96 19.28
CA GLY A 165 5.18 7.45 18.03
C GLY A 165 4.32 8.19 17.00
N GLY A 166 3.02 8.41 17.22
CA GLY A 166 2.14 8.98 16.18
C GLY A 166 2.41 10.44 15.83
N GLU A 167 2.43 11.32 16.83
CA GLU A 167 2.70 12.77 16.63
C GLU A 167 4.18 13.01 16.26
N LEU A 168 5.09 12.29 16.92
CA LEU A 168 6.52 12.33 16.63
C LEU A 168 6.83 11.94 15.18
N PHE A 169 6.11 10.96 14.62
CA PHE A 169 6.27 10.55 13.22
C PHE A 169 5.86 11.66 12.23
N ALA A 170 4.80 12.42 12.53
CA ALA A 170 4.39 13.55 11.69
C ALA A 170 5.42 14.68 11.72
N GLU A 171 5.82 15.09 12.92
CA GLU A 171 6.74 16.21 13.13
C GLU A 171 8.10 15.94 12.51
N GLU A 172 8.67 14.77 12.78
CA GLU A 172 10.01 14.42 12.30
C GLU A 172 10.10 14.42 10.78
N PHE A 173 9.11 13.84 10.11
CA PHE A 173 9.13 13.67 8.67
C PHE A 173 8.35 14.75 7.90
N GLY A 174 7.81 15.76 8.59
CA GLY A 174 7.01 16.83 8.00
C GLY A 174 5.78 16.29 7.25
N LEU A 175 5.07 15.33 7.84
CA LEU A 175 3.94 14.66 7.20
C LEU A 175 2.61 15.34 7.56
N MET A 176 1.69 15.36 6.61
CA MET A 176 0.31 15.76 6.88
C MET A 176 -0.46 14.61 7.52
N PHE A 177 -1.25 14.92 8.55
CA PHE A 177 -2.20 13.99 9.14
C PHE A 177 -3.26 13.56 8.12
N PRO A 178 -3.86 12.37 8.27
CA PRO A 178 -5.00 11.96 7.45
C PRO A 178 -6.14 12.97 7.57
N GLN A 179 -6.70 13.37 6.42
CA GLN A 179 -8.00 14.03 6.32
C GLN A 179 -9.13 13.00 6.41
#